data_AF-A0A5E4B7T4-F1
#
_entry.id   AF-A0A5E4B7T4-F1
#
_cell.length_a   1.000
_cell.length_b   1.000
_cell.length_c   1.000
_cell.angle_alpha   90.00
_cell.angle_beta   90.00
_cell.angle_gamma   90.00
#
_symmetry.space_group_name_H-M   'P 1'
#
loop_
_entity.id
_entity.type
_entity.pdbx_description
1 polymer ?
#
loop_
_entity_poly.entity_id
_entity_poly.type
_entity_poly.pdbx_seq_one_letter_code
_entity_poly.pdbx_strand_id
1 'polypeptide(L)' 'MNRFFGKAKPKAPPPSLTDCIGTVDSRAESIDKKISRLDAELVKYKDQIKKMREGPAKNMVKQKALRVLKQKRM' A
#
# COMPACT_ATOMS: atom_id res chain seq x y z
N MET A 1 47.99 10.96 11.30
CA MET A 1 47.94 9.62 10.67
C MET A 1 46.60 8.95 10.97
N ASN A 2 45.48 9.44 10.42
CA ASN A 2 44.18 8.75 10.50
C ASN A 2 43.68 8.54 9.07
N ARG A 3 43.91 7.34 8.55
CA ARG A 3 43.56 6.95 7.17
C ARG A 3 42.04 6.91 7.05
N PHE A 4 41.48 7.81 6.25
CA PHE A 4 40.04 7.97 5.99
C PHE A 4 39.44 6.83 5.14
N PHE A 5 40.26 5.94 4.58
CA PHE A 5 39.81 4.76 3.84
C PHE A 5 40.18 3.48 4.59
N GLY A 6 39.18 2.63 4.85
CA GLY A 6 39.37 1.30 5.42
C GLY A 6 38.85 1.07 6.84
N LYS A 7 38.12 2.01 7.47
CA LYS A 7 37.35 1.63 8.67
C LYS A 7 36.29 0.61 8.27
N ALA A 8 36.39 -0.61 8.81
CA ALA A 8 35.32 -1.59 8.71
C ALA A 8 34.02 -0.90 9.16
N LYS A 9 32.96 -1.04 8.35
CA LYS A 9 31.62 -0.57 8.76
C LYS A 9 31.37 -1.12 10.17
N PRO A 10 30.91 -0.30 11.13
CA PRO A 10 30.55 -0.83 12.44
C PRO A 10 29.65 -2.04 12.20
N LYS A 11 30.03 -3.20 12.75
CA LYS A 11 29.25 -4.44 12.62
C LYS A 11 27.85 -4.08 13.09
N ALA A 12 26.92 -3.94 12.14
CA ALA A 12 25.52 -3.78 12.47
C ALA A 12 25.15 -4.93 13.41
N PRO A 13 24.34 -4.69 14.45
CA PRO A 13 23.89 -5.77 15.31
C PRO A 13 23.36 -6.90 14.42
N PRO A 14 23.73 -8.16 14.71
CA PRO A 14 23.23 -9.28 13.94
C PRO A 14 21.70 -9.17 13.87
N PRO A 15 21.09 -9.41 12.69
CA PRO A 15 19.66 -9.23 12.50
C PRO A 15 18.93 -9.95 13.63
N SER A 16 18.26 -9.19 14.50
CA SER A 16 17.59 -9.76 15.65
C SER A 16 16.21 -10.25 15.23
N LEU A 17 15.72 -11.30 15.89
CA LEU A 17 14.35 -11.76 15.68
C LEU A 17 13.35 -10.64 15.99
N THR A 18 13.68 -9.74 16.93
CA THR A 18 12.89 -8.56 17.27
C THR A 18 12.80 -7.55 16.12
N ASP A 19 13.89 -7.30 15.40
CA ASP A 19 13.88 -6.43 14.22
C ASP A 19 13.03 -7.04 13.09
N CYS A 20 13.13 -8.37 12.89
CA CYS A 20 12.29 -9.09 11.94
C CYS A 20 10.80 -8.96 12.30
N ILE A 21 10.43 -9.13 13.57
CA ILE A 21 9.05 -8.97 14.06
C ILE A 21 8.55 -7.54 13.77
N GLY A 22 9.31 -6.51 14.16
CA GLY A 22 8.92 -5.12 13.93
C GLY A 22 8.75 -4.76 12.43
N THR A 23 9.60 -5.32 11.56
CA THR A 23 9.44 -5.13 10.10
C THR A 23 8.22 -5.84 9.54
N VAL A 24 7.84 -7.01 10.09
CA VAL A 24 6.62 -7.72 9.68
C VAL A 24 5.38 -6.98 10.15
N ASP A 25 5.34 -6.54 11.42
CA ASP A 25 4.21 -5.79 11.98
C ASP A 25 3.97 -4.48 11.22
N SER A 26 5.03 -3.71 10.94
CA SER A 26 4.91 -2.47 10.15
C SER A 26 4.40 -2.70 8.72
N ARG A 27 4.76 -3.84 8.11
CA ARG A 27 4.25 -4.24 6.79
C ARG A 27 2.78 -4.64 6.87
N ALA A 28 2.39 -5.42 7.87
CA ALA A 28 1.01 -5.82 8.11
C ALA A 28 0.12 -4.58 8.27
N GLU A 29 0.49 -3.66 9.17
CA GLU A 29 -0.24 -2.40 9.36
C GLU A 29 -0.33 -1.57 8.07
N SER A 30 0.75 -1.52 7.30
CA SER A 30 0.78 -0.77 6.03
C SER A 30 -0.17 -1.36 5.00
N ILE A 31 -0.27 -2.69 4.95
CA ILE A 31 -1.19 -3.42 4.07
C ILE A 31 -2.62 -3.19 4.54
N ASP A 32 -2.93 -3.31 5.83
CA ASP A 32 -4.27 -3.07 6.37
C ASP A 32 -4.76 -1.64 6.12
N LYS A 33 -3.88 -0.65 6.31
CA LYS A 33 -4.17 0.76 6.00
C LYS A 33 -4.42 0.96 4.50
N LYS A 34 -3.69 0.28 3.62
CA LYS A 34 -3.92 0.33 2.16
C LYS A 34 -5.26 -0.30 1.78
N ILE A 35 -5.56 -1.49 2.29
CA ILE A 35 -6.84 -2.19 2.02
C ILE A 35 -8.01 -1.32 2.47
N SER A 36 -7.94 -0.77 3.68
CA SER A 36 -8.99 0.11 4.22
C SER A 36 -9.24 1.34 3.36
N ARG A 37 -8.18 1.96 2.80
CA ARG A 37 -8.31 3.10 1.88
C ARG A 37 -8.95 2.69 0.56
N LEU A 38 -8.52 1.57 -0.03
CA LEU A 38 -9.10 1.05 -1.28
C LEU A 38 -10.58 0.72 -1.09
N ASP A 39 -10.96 0.14 0.05
CA ASP A 39 -12.36 -0.15 0.38
C ASP A 39 -13.22 1.10 0.52
N ALA A 40 -12.71 2.12 1.20
CA ALA A 40 -13.41 3.41 1.29
C ALA A 40 -13.61 4.04 -0.10
N GLU A 41 -12.65 3.90 -1.01
CA GLU A 41 -12.75 4.41 -2.38
C GLU A 41 -13.78 3.61 -3.21
N LEU A 42 -13.81 2.28 -3.06
CA LEU A 42 -14.80 1.43 -3.73
C LEU A 42 -16.24 1.74 -3.31
N VAL A 43 -16.48 2.02 -2.02
CA VAL A 43 -17.80 2.44 -1.54
C VAL A 43 -18.24 3.74 -2.22
N LYS A 44 -17.35 4.73 -2.32
CA LYS A 44 -17.64 5.99 -3.02
C LYS A 44 -17.98 5.77 -4.49
N TYR A 45 -17.22 4.93 -5.20
CA TYR A 45 -17.52 4.62 -6.59
C TYR A 45 -18.84 3.87 -6.75
N LYS A 46 -19.18 2.95 -5.84
CA LYS A 46 -20.46 2.24 -5.85
C LYS A 46 -21.63 3.22 -5.73
N ASP A 47 -21.56 4.14 -4.77
CA ASP A 47 -22.62 5.14 -4.56
C ASP A 47 -22.73 6.12 -5.72
N GLN A 48 -21.60 6.52 -6.29
CA GLN A 48 -21.55 7.37 -7.47
C GLN A 48 -22.19 6.67 -8.68
N ILE A 49 -21.83 5.42 -8.96
CA ILE A 49 -22.41 4.64 -10.08
C ILE A 49 -23.92 4.46 -9.90
N LYS A 50 -24.40 4.24 -8.67
CA LYS A 50 -25.83 4.07 -8.37
C LYS A 50 -26.65 5.33 -8.70
N LYS A 51 -26.08 6.51 -8.49
CA LYS A 51 -26.74 7.81 -8.75
C LYS A 51 -26.61 8.28 -10.20
N MET A 52 -25.73 7.68 -11.00
CA MET A 52 -25.47 8.08 -12.38
C MET A 52 -26.40 7.37 -13.38
N ARG A 53 -26.90 8.15 -14.34
CA ARG A 53 -27.57 7.63 -15.55
C ARG A 53 -26.58 6.87 -16.42
N GLU A 54 -27.07 5.87 -17.15
CA GLU A 54 -26.24 5.13 -18.11
C GLU A 54 -25.68 6.08 -19.17
N GLY A 55 -24.37 5.98 -19.42
CA GLY A 55 -23.67 6.82 -20.37
C GLY A 55 -22.15 6.81 -20.21
N PRO A 56 -21.42 7.57 -21.05
CA PRO A 56 -19.95 7.58 -21.07
C PRO A 56 -19.32 7.91 -19.71
N ALA A 57 -19.92 8.85 -18.97
CA ALA A 57 -19.47 9.22 -17.63
C ALA A 57 -19.52 8.05 -16.63
N LYS A 58 -20.59 7.26 -16.65
CA LYS A 58 -20.73 6.08 -15.78
C LYS A 58 -19.72 4.99 -16.12
N ASN A 59 -19.42 4.81 -17.41
CA ASN A 59 -18.41 3.85 -17.87
C ASN A 59 -17.00 4.23 -17.40
N MET A 60 -16.66 5.52 -17.38
CA MET A 60 -15.37 5.96 -16.82
C MET A 60 -15.26 5.65 -15.32
N VAL A 61 -16.33 5.87 -14.54
CA VAL A 61 -16.34 5.55 -13.11
C VAL A 61 -16.25 4.04 -12.87
N LYS A 62 -16.95 3.22 -13.68
CA LYS A 62 -16.81 1.75 -13.66
C LYS A 62 -15.36 1.32 -13.95
N GLN A 63 -14.70 1.92 -14.94
CA GLN A 63 -13.30 1.62 -15.25
C GLN A 63 -12.35 1.99 -14.12
N LYS A 64 -12.57 3.14 -13.45
CA LYS A 64 -11.81 3.53 -12.26
C LYS A 64 -12.01 2.53 -11.12
N ALA A 65 -13.25 2.15 -10.84
CA ALA A 65 -13.57 1.15 -9.81
C ALA A 65 -12.92 -0.22 -10.11
N LEU A 66 -12.89 -0.65 -11.37
CA LEU A 66 -12.21 -1.89 -11.79
C LEU A 66 -10.70 -1.85 -11.54
N ARG A 67 -10.05 -0.69 -11.69
CA ARG A 67 -8.61 -0.54 -11.38
C ARG A 67 -8.37 -0.69 -9.88
N VAL A 68 -9.21 -0.09 -9.04
CA VAL A 68 -9.13 -0.20 -7.57
C VAL A 68 -9.40 -1.64 -7.11
N LEU A 69 -10.37 -2.34 -7.70
CA LEU A 69 -10.60 -3.77 -7.42
C LEU A 69 -9.39 -4.63 -7.78
N LYS A 70 -8.71 -4.35 -8.90
CA LYS A 70 -7.46 -5.04 -9.27
C LYS A 70 -6.33 -4.76 -8.28
N GLN A 71 -6.23 -3.52 -7.78
CA GLN A 71 -5.24 -3.15 -6.75
C GLN A 71 -5.51 -3.80 -5.40
N LYS A 72 -6.78 -4.06 -5.05
CA LYS A 72 -7.13 -4.80 -3.82
C LYS A 72 -6.85 -6.30 -3.93
N ARG A 73 -6.88 -6.87 -5.14
CA ARG A 73 -6.64 -8.30 -5.39
C ARG A 73 -5.15 -8.67 -5.49
N MET A 74 -4.29 -7.70 -5.84
CA MET A 74 -2.84 -7.84 -5.66
C MET A 74 -2.48 -7.69 -4.19
#